data_AF-A0AAE0HFY9-F1
#
_entry.id   AF-A0AAE0HFY9-F1
#
_cell.length_a   1.000
_cell.length_b   1.000
_cell.length_c   1.000
_cell.angle_alpha   90.00
_cell.angle_beta   90.00
_cell.angle_gamma   90.00
#
_symmetry.space_group_name_H-M   'P 1'
#
loop_
_entity.id
_entity.type
_entity.pdbx_description
1 polymer ?
#
loop_
_entity_poly.entity_id
_entity_poly.type
_entity_poly.pdbx_seq_one_letter_code
_entity_poly.pdbx_strand_id
1 'polypeptide(L)'
;MILRHNSLPPFIHARMMASSSAENDNMEPLNNCINMIRSGVPGNRKLFWRNVRMECKRFYQEYHGWNKWQLLAAIQAVLVYLIFKVDEGQTDYNNSLDSLLVAAIVALATQLGTIENAPENDLESAWDKWIFKESRRRLCVVYQVVDMLVYFEPAGMCNVRRRTDLVIAPLPAKKRLWEAGDLSAWKAENEKEEAEARAAFALAGSGELVRIDPAELECISDVARLRHTTPDADTPDPVTGARGWMGLEALLCLLHR
;
A
#
# COMPACT_ATOMS: atom_id res chain seq x y z
N MET A 1 -19.54 3.57 2.71
CA MET A 1 -19.53 4.86 3.47
C MET A 1 -18.12 5.50 3.56
N ILE A 2 -17.36 5.62 2.45
CA ILE A 2 -15.89 5.86 2.47
C ILE A 2 -15.48 7.29 2.06
N LEU A 3 -16.34 8.01 1.33
CA LEU A 3 -16.14 9.41 0.98
C LEU A 3 -17.33 10.20 1.52
N ARG A 4 -17.22 10.71 2.75
CA ARG A 4 -18.03 11.88 3.14
C ARG A 4 -17.58 13.03 2.25
N HIS A 5 -18.51 13.88 1.83
CA HIS A 5 -18.43 14.76 0.65
C HIS A 5 -17.18 15.65 0.44
N ASN A 6 -16.15 15.66 1.30
CA ASN A 6 -14.89 16.38 1.09
C ASN A 6 -13.65 15.79 1.82
N SER A 7 -13.72 14.58 2.40
CA SER A 7 -12.58 14.01 3.15
C SER A 7 -11.95 12.83 2.42
N LEU A 8 -10.65 12.93 2.13
CA LEU A 8 -9.86 11.81 1.59
C LEU A 8 -9.73 10.68 2.62
N PRO A 9 -9.62 9.41 2.19
CA PRO A 9 -9.30 8.30 3.08
C PRO A 9 -8.00 8.56 3.87
N PRO A 10 -7.86 8.03 5.11
CA PRO A 10 -6.78 8.37 6.04
C PRO A 10 -5.37 7.88 5.63
N PHE A 11 -5.27 7.26 4.45
CA PHE A 11 -4.04 6.78 3.82
C PHE A 11 -3.71 7.52 2.50
N ILE A 12 -4.46 8.58 2.17
CA ILE A 12 -4.20 9.48 1.03
C ILE A 12 -3.97 10.89 1.57
N HIS A 13 -2.78 11.44 1.31
CA HIS A 13 -2.41 12.78 1.77
C HIS A 13 -2.97 13.86 0.83
N ALA A 14 -3.46 14.98 1.37
CA ALA A 14 -4.05 16.06 0.59
C ALA A 14 -3.08 16.67 -0.45
N ARG A 15 -1.79 16.79 -0.10
CA ARG A 15 -0.73 17.25 -1.02
C ARG A 15 -0.67 16.43 -2.32
N MET A 16 -0.92 15.12 -2.28
CA MET A 16 -0.91 14.27 -3.48
C MET A 16 -1.99 14.70 -4.48
N MET A 17 -3.13 15.18 -3.98
CA MET A 17 -4.21 15.69 -4.83
C MET A 17 -3.95 17.13 -5.30
N ALA A 18 -3.23 17.93 -4.51
CA ALA A 18 -2.92 19.32 -4.84
C ALA A 18 -1.77 19.45 -5.87
N SER A 19 -0.88 18.45 -5.94
CA SER A 19 0.29 18.46 -6.83
C SER A 19 0.01 17.97 -8.25
N SER A 20 -1.23 17.66 -8.61
CA SER A 20 -1.60 17.29 -9.99
C SER A 20 -1.59 18.54 -10.88
N SER A 21 -0.40 19.00 -11.26
CA SER A 21 -0.25 19.92 -12.39
C SER A 21 -0.53 19.16 -13.69
N ALA A 22 -1.06 19.84 -14.70
CA ALA A 22 -1.51 19.25 -15.97
C ALA A 22 -0.41 18.51 -16.77
N GLU A 23 0.85 18.58 -16.36
CA GLU A 23 2.00 18.00 -17.06
C GLU A 23 2.51 16.68 -16.45
N ASN A 24 2.11 16.33 -15.22
CA ASN A 24 2.64 15.15 -14.53
C ASN A 24 1.49 14.32 -13.96
N ASP A 25 0.97 13.39 -14.76
CA ASP A 25 -0.19 12.54 -14.44
C ASP A 25 0.16 11.40 -13.46
N ASN A 26 1.00 11.71 -12.46
CA ASN A 26 1.47 10.73 -11.49
C ASN A 26 0.34 10.18 -10.64
N MET A 27 -0.75 10.92 -10.53
CA MET A 27 -1.91 10.59 -9.70
C MET A 27 -3.10 10.07 -10.52
N GLU A 28 -2.92 9.84 -11.83
CA GLU A 28 -3.97 9.32 -12.72
C GLU A 28 -4.75 8.15 -12.09
N PRO A 29 -4.09 7.09 -11.56
CA PRO A 29 -4.81 5.92 -11.07
C PRO A 29 -5.75 6.26 -9.89
N LEU A 30 -5.31 7.17 -9.03
CA LEU A 30 -6.08 7.62 -7.87
C LEU A 30 -7.16 8.62 -8.25
N ASN A 31 -6.88 9.51 -9.19
CA ASN A 31 -7.86 10.45 -9.75
C ASN A 31 -9.01 9.69 -10.43
N ASN A 32 -8.70 8.68 -11.24
CA ASN A 32 -9.68 7.80 -11.86
C ASN A 32 -10.54 7.09 -10.82
N CYS A 33 -9.92 6.55 -9.76
CA CYS A 33 -10.61 5.93 -8.63
C CYS A 33 -11.60 6.88 -7.95
N ILE A 34 -11.13 8.06 -7.55
CA ILE A 34 -11.97 9.07 -6.87
C ILE A 34 -13.11 9.53 -7.78
N ASN A 35 -12.85 9.77 -9.06
CA ASN A 35 -13.86 10.15 -10.04
C ASN A 35 -14.92 9.05 -10.22
N MET A 36 -14.52 7.78 -10.30
CA MET A 36 -15.46 6.65 -10.38
C MET A 36 -16.33 6.54 -9.14
N ILE A 37 -15.79 6.78 -7.95
CA ILE A 37 -16.56 6.70 -6.72
C ILE A 37 -17.53 7.88 -6.59
N ARG A 38 -17.10 9.09 -6.95
CA ARG A 38 -17.95 10.29 -6.94
C ARG A 38 -19.07 10.20 -7.99
N SER A 39 -18.78 9.62 -9.15
CA SER A 39 -19.75 9.40 -10.24
C SER A 39 -20.57 8.12 -10.07
N GLY A 40 -20.28 7.29 -9.08
CA GLY A 40 -20.99 6.05 -8.75
C GLY A 40 -22.41 6.32 -8.25
N VAL A 41 -23.30 6.72 -9.15
CA VAL A 41 -24.74 6.88 -8.88
C VAL A 41 -25.30 5.52 -8.43
N PRO A 42 -26.20 5.48 -7.42
CA PRO A 42 -26.77 4.23 -6.89
C PRO A 42 -27.35 3.25 -7.92
N GLY A 43 -27.72 3.73 -9.11
CA GLY A 43 -28.40 2.95 -10.15
C GLY A 43 -27.52 2.08 -11.06
N ASN A 44 -26.18 2.14 -11.02
CA ASN A 44 -25.34 1.36 -11.95
C ASN A 44 -24.09 0.71 -11.33
N ARG A 45 -24.27 -0.04 -10.24
CA ARG A 45 -23.21 -0.83 -9.58
C ARG A 45 -22.51 -1.79 -10.54
N LYS A 46 -23.24 -2.40 -11.47
CA LYS A 46 -22.67 -3.28 -12.51
C LYS A 46 -21.65 -2.55 -13.40
N LEU A 47 -21.95 -1.32 -13.83
CA LEU A 47 -21.01 -0.50 -14.59
C LEU A 47 -19.80 -0.10 -13.75
N PHE A 48 -20.01 0.28 -12.49
CA PHE A 48 -18.92 0.59 -11.57
C PHE A 48 -17.92 -0.57 -11.49
N TRP A 49 -18.36 -1.78 -11.18
CA TRP A 49 -17.46 -2.93 -11.09
C TRP A 49 -16.85 -3.36 -12.41
N ARG A 50 -17.55 -3.12 -13.53
CA ARG A 50 -16.96 -3.28 -14.87
C ARG A 50 -15.80 -2.31 -15.08
N ASN A 51 -15.95 -1.06 -14.67
CA ASN A 51 -14.90 -0.05 -14.80
C ASN A 51 -13.72 -0.34 -13.87
N VAL A 52 -13.98 -0.73 -12.61
CA VAL A 52 -12.93 -1.17 -11.67
C VAL A 52 -12.14 -2.34 -12.28
N ARG A 53 -12.82 -3.33 -12.87
CA ARG A 53 -12.14 -4.45 -13.55
C ARG A 53 -11.25 -3.99 -14.70
N MET A 54 -11.72 -3.07 -15.54
CA MET A 54 -10.92 -2.54 -16.65
C MET A 54 -9.69 -1.78 -16.11
N GLU A 55 -9.86 -0.99 -15.07
CA GLU A 55 -8.78 -0.21 -14.48
C GLU A 55 -7.72 -1.11 -13.81
N CYS A 56 -8.13 -2.14 -13.04
CA CYS A 56 -7.18 -3.09 -12.48
C CYS A 56 -6.42 -3.91 -13.56
N LYS A 57 -7.05 -4.18 -14.71
CA LYS A 57 -6.36 -4.79 -15.85
C LYS A 57 -5.33 -3.85 -16.47
N ARG A 58 -5.68 -2.56 -16.62
CA ARG A 58 -4.74 -1.52 -17.07
C ARG A 58 -3.52 -1.44 -16.17
N PHE A 59 -3.74 -1.45 -14.85
CA PHE A 59 -2.65 -1.45 -13.87
C PHE A 59 -1.68 -2.60 -14.13
N TYR A 60 -2.19 -3.82 -14.32
CA TYR A 60 -1.37 -4.99 -14.59
C TYR A 60 -0.60 -4.92 -15.92
N GLN A 61 -1.11 -4.21 -16.92
CA GLN A 61 -0.48 -4.09 -18.23
C GLN A 61 0.59 -2.98 -18.28
N GLU A 62 0.37 -1.89 -17.56
CA GLU A 62 1.17 -0.66 -17.71
C GLU A 62 2.19 -0.44 -16.58
N TYR A 63 2.07 -1.14 -15.44
CA TYR A 63 2.84 -0.83 -14.23
C TYR A 63 4.36 -0.86 -14.39
N HIS A 64 4.91 -1.58 -15.37
CA HIS A 64 6.36 -1.69 -15.53
C HIS A 64 7.00 -0.35 -15.89
N GLY A 65 6.28 0.52 -16.61
CA GLY A 65 6.76 1.84 -17.02
C GLY A 65 6.45 2.95 -16.02
N TRP A 66 5.80 2.63 -14.91
CA TRP A 66 5.33 3.63 -13.95
C TRP A 66 6.40 4.01 -12.95
N ASN A 67 6.40 5.29 -12.57
CA ASN A 67 7.24 5.77 -11.48
C ASN A 67 6.63 5.42 -10.11
N LYS A 68 7.41 5.64 -9.05
CA LYS A 68 7.00 5.30 -7.67
C LYS A 68 5.68 5.96 -7.24
N TRP A 69 5.40 7.18 -7.70
CA TRP A 69 4.19 7.93 -7.36
C TRP A 69 2.96 7.37 -8.06
N GLN A 70 3.08 6.98 -9.33
CA GLN A 70 2.03 6.28 -10.08
C GLN A 70 1.70 4.92 -9.45
N LEU A 71 2.72 4.16 -9.06
CA LEU A 71 2.54 2.89 -8.37
C LEU A 71 1.85 3.08 -7.02
N LEU A 72 2.27 4.07 -6.22
CA LEU A 72 1.63 4.40 -4.94
C LEU A 72 0.16 4.78 -5.14
N ALA A 73 -0.13 5.66 -6.10
CA ALA A 73 -1.49 6.08 -6.43
C ALA A 73 -2.37 4.89 -6.86
N ALA A 74 -1.82 3.96 -7.64
CA ALA A 74 -2.52 2.74 -8.03
C ALA A 74 -2.77 1.81 -6.84
N ILE A 75 -1.80 1.61 -5.95
CA ILE A 75 -1.98 0.79 -4.74
C ILE A 75 -3.05 1.41 -3.82
N GLN A 76 -3.08 2.73 -3.68
CA GLN A 76 -4.14 3.45 -2.97
C GLN A 76 -5.50 3.24 -3.63
N ALA A 77 -5.60 3.36 -4.95
CA ALA A 77 -6.82 3.11 -5.70
C ALA A 77 -7.35 1.69 -5.49
N VAL A 78 -6.48 0.67 -5.56
CA VAL A 78 -6.88 -0.71 -5.33
C VAL A 78 -7.36 -0.93 -3.89
N LEU A 79 -6.71 -0.32 -2.89
CA LEU A 79 -7.20 -0.39 -1.51
C LEU A 79 -8.60 0.21 -1.37
N VAL A 80 -8.87 1.34 -2.03
CA VAL A 80 -10.21 1.93 -2.01
C VAL A 80 -11.22 0.99 -2.66
N TYR A 81 -10.92 0.38 -3.82
CA TYR A 81 -11.80 -0.62 -4.43
C TYR A 81 -12.05 -1.82 -3.52
N LEU A 82 -11.03 -2.25 -2.78
CA LEU A 82 -11.12 -3.33 -1.80
C LEU A 82 -12.08 -2.98 -0.67
N ILE A 83 -11.94 -1.81 -0.06
CA ILE A 83 -12.85 -1.36 1.02
C ILE A 83 -14.29 -1.22 0.47
N PHE A 84 -14.47 -0.72 -0.74
CA PHE A 84 -15.78 -0.68 -1.40
C PHE A 84 -16.37 -2.08 -1.61
N LYS A 85 -15.55 -3.06 -1.97
CA LYS A 85 -15.99 -4.44 -2.14
C LYS A 85 -16.43 -5.05 -0.81
N VAL A 86 -15.66 -4.80 0.25
CA VAL A 86 -16.01 -5.28 1.60
C VAL A 86 -17.31 -4.63 2.10
N ASP A 87 -17.53 -3.34 1.83
CA ASP A 87 -18.77 -2.60 2.16
C ASP A 87 -19.99 -3.14 1.39
N GLU A 88 -19.84 -3.50 0.11
CA GLU A 88 -20.93 -4.01 -0.72
C GLU A 88 -21.20 -5.52 -0.55
N GLY A 89 -20.18 -6.29 -0.14
CA GLY A 89 -20.24 -7.75 -0.07
C GLY A 89 -20.13 -8.42 -1.45
N GLN A 90 -20.27 -9.75 -1.48
CA GLN A 90 -20.20 -10.53 -2.70
C GLN A 90 -21.51 -10.42 -3.51
N THR A 91 -21.38 -10.15 -4.81
CA THR A 91 -22.48 -10.01 -5.76
C THR A 91 -22.14 -10.70 -7.08
N ASP A 92 -23.14 -10.92 -7.94
CA ASP A 92 -22.97 -11.60 -9.24
C ASP A 92 -21.95 -10.91 -10.16
N TYR A 93 -21.79 -9.59 -10.04
CA TYR A 93 -20.90 -8.80 -10.91
C TYR A 93 -19.50 -8.55 -10.32
N ASN A 94 -19.30 -8.78 -9.01
CA ASN A 94 -18.00 -8.58 -8.35
C ASN A 94 -17.32 -9.89 -7.89
N ASN A 95 -17.99 -11.04 -7.99
CA ASN A 95 -17.53 -12.35 -7.51
C ASN A 95 -16.15 -12.79 -8.00
N SER A 96 -15.78 -12.40 -9.22
CA SER A 96 -14.56 -12.82 -9.92
C SER A 96 -13.44 -11.78 -9.83
N LEU A 97 -13.64 -10.74 -9.02
CA LEU A 97 -12.72 -9.61 -8.92
C LEU A 97 -11.61 -9.81 -7.89
N ASP A 98 -11.77 -10.74 -6.94
CA ASP A 98 -10.81 -10.95 -5.85
C ASP A 98 -9.41 -11.28 -6.35
N SER A 99 -9.32 -12.27 -7.25
CA SER A 99 -8.05 -12.66 -7.84
C SER A 99 -7.39 -11.53 -8.63
N LEU A 100 -8.18 -10.66 -9.28
CA LEU A 100 -7.68 -9.51 -10.03
C LEU A 100 -7.16 -8.41 -9.10
N LEU A 101 -7.88 -8.09 -8.02
CA LEU A 101 -7.45 -7.10 -7.04
C LEU A 101 -6.16 -7.57 -6.38
N VAL A 102 -6.11 -8.81 -5.88
CA VAL A 102 -4.90 -9.38 -5.28
C VAL A 102 -3.73 -9.36 -6.26
N ALA A 103 -3.93 -9.84 -7.50
CA ALA A 103 -2.87 -9.83 -8.51
C ALA A 103 -2.36 -8.42 -8.84
N ALA A 104 -3.26 -7.43 -8.93
CA ALA A 104 -2.88 -6.05 -9.18
C ALA A 104 -2.03 -5.48 -8.05
N ILE A 105 -2.44 -5.66 -6.78
CA ILE A 105 -1.69 -5.11 -5.65
C ILE A 105 -0.31 -5.80 -5.57
N VAL A 106 -0.24 -7.13 -5.72
CA VAL A 106 1.03 -7.88 -5.70
C VAL A 106 1.98 -7.38 -6.77
N ALA A 107 1.50 -7.22 -8.01
CA ALA A 107 2.32 -6.71 -9.11
C ALA A 107 2.84 -5.28 -8.84
N LEU A 108 1.95 -4.38 -8.42
CA LEU A 108 2.27 -2.99 -8.14
C LEU A 108 3.26 -2.85 -6.96
N ALA A 109 3.03 -3.57 -5.86
CA ALA A 109 3.91 -3.53 -4.69
C ALA A 109 5.28 -4.14 -4.97
N THR A 110 5.34 -5.19 -5.79
CA THR A 110 6.61 -5.79 -6.23
C THR A 110 7.42 -4.77 -7.02
N GLN A 111 6.79 -4.07 -7.97
CA GLN A 111 7.46 -3.04 -8.76
C GLN A 111 7.85 -1.82 -7.92
N LEU A 112 7.03 -1.44 -6.95
CA LEU A 112 7.38 -0.34 -6.06
C LEU A 112 8.66 -0.67 -5.27
N GLY A 113 8.72 -1.89 -4.72
CA GLY A 113 9.88 -2.38 -4.00
C GLY A 113 11.14 -2.51 -4.86
N THR A 114 11.04 -2.76 -6.17
CA THR A 114 12.22 -2.78 -7.07
C THR A 114 12.75 -1.38 -7.32
N ILE A 115 11.87 -0.40 -7.55
CA ILE A 115 12.24 1.01 -7.79
C ILE A 115 12.86 1.66 -6.56
N GLU A 116 12.39 1.33 -5.36
CA GLU A 116 12.94 1.91 -4.11
C GLU A 116 14.35 1.45 -3.77
N ASN A 117 14.80 0.29 -4.27
CA ASN A 117 16.19 -0.13 -4.10
C ASN A 117 17.15 0.63 -5.04
N ALA A 118 16.63 1.44 -5.96
CA ALA A 118 17.45 2.31 -6.80
C ALA A 118 17.96 3.53 -6.00
N PRO A 119 19.13 4.09 -6.34
CA PRO A 119 19.66 5.26 -5.66
C PRO A 119 18.65 6.42 -5.67
N GLU A 120 18.47 7.04 -4.51
CA GLU A 120 17.43 8.03 -4.27
C GLU A 120 17.63 9.28 -5.15
N ASN A 121 16.56 9.78 -5.75
CA ASN A 121 16.61 10.98 -6.58
C ASN A 121 16.67 12.23 -5.69
N ASP A 122 17.73 13.03 -5.83
CA ASP A 122 18.02 14.15 -4.93
C ASP A 122 17.14 15.40 -5.19
N LEU A 123 16.30 15.35 -6.23
CA LEU A 123 15.42 16.44 -6.64
C LEU A 123 14.12 16.54 -5.82
N GLU A 124 13.74 15.50 -5.05
CA GLU A 124 12.52 15.52 -4.24
C GLU A 124 12.72 16.22 -2.89
N SER A 125 11.73 17.01 -2.47
CA SER A 125 11.78 17.65 -1.16
C SER A 125 11.71 16.61 -0.04
N ALA A 126 12.32 16.92 1.11
CA ALA A 126 12.28 16.04 2.28
C ALA A 126 10.84 15.68 2.71
N TRP A 127 9.88 16.61 2.52
CA TRP A 127 8.48 16.36 2.85
C TRP A 127 7.78 15.44 1.84
N ASP A 128 8.11 15.52 0.55
CA ASP A 128 7.61 14.57 -0.45
C ASP A 128 8.11 13.15 -0.18
N LYS A 129 9.42 13.02 0.12
CA LYS A 129 10.02 11.75 0.54
C LYS A 129 9.33 11.20 1.80
N TRP A 130 9.04 12.06 2.78
CA TRP A 130 8.34 11.68 4.00
C TRP A 130 6.89 11.25 3.74
N ILE A 131 6.12 12.02 2.97
CA ILE A 131 4.72 11.69 2.61
C ILE A 131 4.66 10.35 1.90
N PHE A 132 5.59 10.09 0.99
CA PHE A 132 5.65 8.83 0.28
C PHE A 132 5.84 7.64 1.24
N LYS A 133 6.85 7.72 2.13
CA LYS A 133 7.12 6.70 3.15
C LYS A 133 5.95 6.51 4.13
N GLU A 134 5.35 7.60 4.58
CA GLU A 134 4.22 7.56 5.52
C GLU A 134 2.94 7.04 4.85
N SER A 135 2.71 7.34 3.57
CA SER A 135 1.61 6.77 2.78
C SER A 135 1.72 5.26 2.68
N ARG A 136 2.93 4.74 2.41
CA ARG A 136 3.21 3.29 2.38
C ARG A 136 2.98 2.63 3.73
N ARG A 137 3.45 3.26 4.81
CA ARG A 137 3.20 2.79 6.19
C ARG A 137 1.72 2.68 6.50
N ARG A 138 0.94 3.72 6.18
CA ARG A 138 -0.53 3.74 6.35
C ARG A 138 -1.23 2.69 5.50
N LEU A 139 -0.82 2.51 4.24
CA LEU A 139 -1.33 1.45 3.38
C LEU A 139 -1.07 0.08 3.98
N CYS A 140 0.14 -0.19 4.44
CA CYS A 140 0.51 -1.45 5.05
C CYS A 140 -0.38 -1.78 6.25
N VAL A 141 -0.58 -0.82 7.15
CA VAL A 141 -1.47 -0.95 8.32
C VAL A 141 -2.90 -1.28 7.90
N VAL A 142 -3.45 -0.59 6.91
CA VAL A 142 -4.83 -0.84 6.46
C VAL A 142 -4.94 -2.21 5.78
N TYR A 143 -3.98 -2.59 4.93
CA TYR A 143 -3.96 -3.92 4.33
C TYR A 143 -3.82 -5.03 5.38
N GLN A 144 -3.02 -4.83 6.44
CA GLN A 144 -2.95 -5.75 7.58
C GLN A 144 -4.30 -5.93 8.23
N VAL A 145 -5.01 -4.82 8.51
CA VAL A 145 -6.35 -4.87 9.08
C VAL A 145 -7.32 -5.60 8.16
N VAL A 146 -7.30 -5.31 6.86
CA VAL A 146 -8.16 -6.00 5.88
C VAL A 146 -7.86 -7.49 5.81
N ASP A 147 -6.57 -7.88 5.84
CA ASP A 147 -6.14 -9.28 5.87
C ASP A 147 -6.61 -10.03 7.12
N MET A 148 -6.74 -9.36 8.27
CA MET A 148 -7.34 -9.99 9.46
C MET A 148 -8.86 -10.17 9.33
N LEU A 149 -9.52 -9.31 8.55
CA LEU A 149 -10.98 -9.27 8.42
C LEU A 149 -11.50 -10.15 7.28
N VAL A 150 -10.70 -10.35 6.23
CA VAL A 150 -11.15 -10.95 4.97
C VAL A 150 -10.11 -11.94 4.46
N TYR A 151 -10.55 -13.19 4.25
CA TYR A 151 -9.73 -14.21 3.60
C TYR A 151 -9.88 -14.13 2.09
N PHE A 152 -8.78 -13.89 1.37
CA PHE A 152 -8.74 -13.97 -0.09
C PHE A 152 -8.05 -15.28 -0.51
N GLU A 153 -8.75 -16.19 -1.18
CA GLU A 153 -8.13 -17.39 -1.76
C GLU A 153 -7.49 -17.01 -3.12
N PRO A 154 -6.19 -17.31 -3.40
CA PRO A 154 -5.32 -18.31 -2.79
C PRO A 154 -4.21 -17.71 -1.89
N ALA A 155 -4.51 -16.71 -1.05
CA ALA A 155 -3.51 -16.08 -0.17
C ALA A 155 -2.97 -17.00 0.95
N GLY A 156 -3.37 -18.28 0.98
CA GLY A 156 -2.92 -19.29 1.95
C GLY A 156 -1.44 -19.68 1.92
N MET A 157 -0.58 -18.89 1.29
CA MET A 157 0.85 -19.18 1.13
C MET A 157 1.69 -17.94 1.48
N CYS A 158 1.72 -17.54 2.76
CA CYS A 158 2.94 -16.92 3.28
C CYS A 158 3.22 -17.02 4.79
N ASN A 159 2.30 -17.32 5.72
CA ASN A 159 2.57 -17.38 7.18
C ASN A 159 3.68 -16.44 7.74
N VAL A 160 3.85 -15.20 7.24
CA VAL A 160 4.90 -14.27 7.75
C VAL A 160 4.57 -13.84 9.18
N ARG A 161 3.28 -13.93 9.55
CA ARG A 161 2.76 -13.83 10.92
C ARG A 161 3.50 -14.66 11.98
N ARG A 162 4.34 -15.63 11.60
CA ARG A 162 4.95 -16.59 12.53
C ARG A 162 6.39 -16.25 12.97
N ARG A 163 6.97 -15.11 12.59
CA ARG A 163 8.37 -14.78 12.98
C ARG A 163 8.55 -13.57 13.89
N THR A 164 7.55 -12.72 14.02
CA THR A 164 7.55 -11.59 14.95
C THR A 164 6.25 -11.61 15.74
N ASP A 165 6.30 -11.40 17.05
CA ASP A 165 5.10 -11.20 17.89
C ASP A 165 4.39 -9.87 17.59
N LEU A 166 4.71 -9.22 16.47
CA LEU A 166 4.15 -7.95 16.02
C LEU A 166 3.17 -8.20 14.89
N VAL A 167 1.99 -7.60 15.02
CA VAL A 167 0.92 -7.64 14.04
C VAL A 167 0.97 -6.41 13.12
N ILE A 168 1.40 -5.25 13.64
CA ILE A 168 1.52 -3.99 12.90
C ILE A 168 2.78 -3.25 13.36
N ALA A 169 3.73 -2.96 12.48
CA ALA A 169 4.96 -2.25 12.85
C ALA A 169 5.68 -1.62 11.64
N PRO A 170 6.10 -0.34 11.67
CA PRO A 170 5.79 0.69 12.66
C PRO A 170 4.38 1.28 12.48
N LEU A 171 3.82 1.80 13.57
CA LEU A 171 2.55 2.52 13.53
C LEU A 171 2.65 3.84 12.74
N PRO A 172 1.54 4.28 12.11
CA PRO A 172 1.47 5.57 11.44
C PRO A 172 1.84 6.74 12.36
N ALA A 173 2.38 7.79 11.77
CA ALA A 173 2.69 9.03 12.45
C ALA A 173 1.43 9.72 13.02
N LYS A 174 1.67 10.65 13.94
CA LYS A 174 0.60 11.47 14.54
C LYS A 174 -0.20 12.19 13.46
N LYS A 175 -1.51 12.34 13.73
CA LYS A 175 -2.46 13.01 12.84
C LYS A 175 -2.01 14.42 12.43
N ARG A 176 -1.45 15.20 13.36
CA ARG A 176 -0.99 16.58 13.09
C ARG A 176 0.13 16.64 12.05
N LEU A 177 1.06 15.69 12.09
CA LEU A 177 2.15 15.60 11.13
C LEU A 177 1.64 15.19 9.74
N TRP A 178 0.67 14.28 9.70
CA TRP A 178 0.02 13.83 8.46
C TRP A 178 -0.93 14.86 7.84
N GLU A 179 -1.54 15.73 8.63
CA GLU A 179 -2.48 16.75 8.14
C GLU A 179 -1.83 18.12 7.95
N ALA A 180 -0.49 18.19 8.00
CA ALA A 180 0.23 19.42 7.74
C ALA A 180 -0.11 19.98 6.35
N GLY A 181 -0.51 21.25 6.30
CA GLY A 181 -0.96 21.90 5.07
C GLY A 181 0.17 22.30 4.13
N ASP A 182 1.36 22.54 4.67
CA ASP A 182 2.55 22.98 3.93
C ASP A 182 3.86 22.48 4.57
N LEU A 183 4.97 22.72 3.87
CA LEU A 183 6.30 22.25 4.25
C LEU A 183 6.75 22.85 5.60
N SER A 184 6.42 24.11 5.86
CA SER A 184 6.76 24.79 7.11
C SER A 184 6.01 24.21 8.30
N ALA A 185 4.71 23.97 8.15
CA ALA A 185 3.88 23.36 9.17
C ALA A 185 4.34 21.93 9.49
N TRP A 186 4.67 21.15 8.46
CA TRP A 186 5.22 19.80 8.65
C TRP A 186 6.56 19.84 9.39
N LYS A 187 7.49 20.72 9.01
CA LYS A 187 8.79 20.85 9.70
C LYS A 187 8.63 21.20 11.18
N ALA A 188 7.76 22.17 11.50
CA ALA A 188 7.54 22.60 12.87
C ALA A 188 6.97 21.47 13.76
N GLU A 189 6.03 20.67 13.23
CA GLU A 189 5.49 19.52 13.96
C GLU A 189 6.52 18.37 14.04
N ASN A 190 7.31 18.14 12.99
CA ASN A 190 8.36 17.12 12.97
C ASN A 190 9.46 17.42 14.01
N GLU A 191 9.94 18.67 14.09
CA GLU A 191 10.94 19.11 15.07
C GLU A 191 10.42 18.94 16.51
N LYS A 192 9.14 19.25 16.73
CA LYS A 192 8.49 19.03 18.02
C LYS A 192 8.42 17.55 18.37
N GLU A 193 8.09 16.69 17.40
CA GLU A 193 8.00 15.25 17.60
C GLU A 193 9.38 14.63 17.86
N GLU A 194 10.43 15.05 17.15
CA GLU A 194 11.81 14.62 17.40
C GLU A 194 12.32 15.02 18.79
N ALA A 195 11.89 16.19 19.29
CA ALA A 195 12.18 16.63 20.66
C ALA A 195 11.42 15.81 21.72
N GLU A 196 10.24 15.29 21.38
CA GLU A 196 9.36 14.53 22.28
C GLU A 196 9.57 13.00 22.22
N ALA A 197 10.06 12.44 21.10
CA ALA A 197 10.13 11.00 20.88
C ALA A 197 11.30 10.59 19.96
N ARG A 198 12.11 9.62 20.43
CA ARG A 198 13.09 8.87 19.62
C ARG A 198 12.64 7.45 19.27
N ALA A 199 11.38 7.12 19.52
CA ALA A 199 10.93 5.74 19.55
C ALA A 199 9.79 5.48 18.58
N ALA A 200 9.91 4.37 17.84
CA ALA A 200 8.81 3.84 17.04
C ALA A 200 7.87 3.02 17.93
N PHE A 201 6.63 2.83 17.49
CA PHE A 201 5.66 1.99 18.18
C PHE A 201 5.09 0.95 17.23
N ALA A 202 4.63 -0.17 17.79
CA ALA A 202 3.99 -1.27 17.08
C ALA A 202 2.89 -1.91 17.92
N LEU A 203 2.04 -2.69 17.25
CA LEU A 203 1.01 -3.49 17.87
C LEU A 203 1.45 -4.96 17.92
N ALA A 204 1.52 -5.53 19.11
CA ALA A 204 1.84 -6.94 19.31
C ALA A 204 0.63 -7.85 18.99
N GLY A 205 0.89 -9.16 18.85
CA GLY A 205 -0.12 -10.22 18.73
C GLY A 205 -1.07 -10.28 19.91
N SER A 206 -0.62 -9.87 21.09
CA SER A 206 -1.44 -9.68 22.29
C SER A 206 -2.41 -8.49 22.19
N GLY A 207 -2.23 -7.61 21.20
CA GLY A 207 -2.93 -6.32 21.11
C GLY A 207 -2.28 -5.21 21.95
N GLU A 208 -1.14 -5.48 22.59
CA GLU A 208 -0.41 -4.46 23.35
C GLU A 208 0.37 -3.51 22.43
N LEU A 209 0.45 -2.25 22.85
CA LEU A 209 1.29 -1.25 22.20
C LEU A 209 2.73 -1.42 22.71
N VAL A 210 3.64 -1.82 21.83
CA VAL A 210 5.05 -2.04 22.15
C VAL A 210 5.89 -0.94 21.53
N ARG A 211 6.88 -0.45 22.27
CA ARG A 211 7.88 0.50 21.80
C ARG A 211 9.01 -0.26 21.12
N ILE A 212 9.38 0.15 19.91
CA ILE A 212 10.47 -0.45 19.12
C ILE A 212 11.60 0.57 18.96
N ASP A 213 12.83 0.09 19.08
CA ASP A 213 14.02 0.87 18.74
C ASP A 213 14.18 0.97 17.20
N PRO A 214 14.45 2.15 16.62
CA PRO A 214 14.74 2.29 15.19
C PRO A 214 15.75 1.27 14.62
N ALA A 215 16.73 0.82 15.41
CA ALA A 215 17.70 -0.20 14.99
C ALA A 215 17.07 -1.60 14.80
N GLU A 216 16.01 -1.93 15.53
CA GLU A 216 15.27 -3.19 15.37
C GLU A 216 14.38 -3.17 14.12
N LEU A 217 13.96 -1.98 13.66
CA LEU A 217 13.22 -1.81 12.39
C LEU A 217 14.09 -2.12 11.16
N GLU A 218 15.36 -1.73 11.18
CA GLU A 218 16.32 -2.06 10.10
C GLU A 218 16.49 -3.59 9.99
N CYS A 219 16.56 -4.29 11.13
CA CYS A 219 16.57 -5.76 11.18
C CYS A 219 15.31 -6.41 10.55
N ILE A 220 14.11 -5.84 10.73
CA ILE A 220 12.89 -6.35 10.09
C ILE A 220 12.98 -6.21 8.56
N SER A 221 13.54 -5.09 8.08
CA SER A 221 13.79 -4.87 6.65
C SER A 221 14.87 -5.80 6.10
N ASP A 222 15.92 -6.11 6.88
CA ASP A 222 17.04 -6.98 6.49
C ASP A 222 16.70 -8.48 6.53
N VAL A 223 15.85 -8.93 7.45
CA VAL A 223 15.33 -10.31 7.45
C VAL A 223 14.42 -10.55 6.24
N ALA A 224 13.72 -9.51 5.77
CA ALA A 224 13.00 -9.55 4.50
C ALA A 224 13.93 -9.56 3.27
N ARG A 225 15.17 -9.03 3.38
CA ARG A 225 16.22 -9.11 2.34
C ARG A 225 16.86 -10.51 2.26
N LEU A 226 17.13 -11.14 3.41
CA LEU A 226 17.80 -12.45 3.50
C LEU A 226 17.02 -13.62 2.87
N ARG A 227 15.71 -13.48 2.60
CA ARG A 227 14.92 -14.51 1.91
C ARG A 227 15.04 -14.50 0.38
N HIS A 228 15.78 -13.55 -0.20
CA HIS A 228 16.02 -13.46 -1.66
C HIS A 228 17.40 -13.92 -2.11
N THR A 229 18.28 -14.38 -1.22
CA THR A 229 19.48 -15.10 -1.67
C THR A 229 19.04 -16.48 -2.16
N THR A 230 19.25 -16.69 -3.46
CA THR A 230 18.92 -17.86 -4.29
C THR A 230 19.29 -19.19 -3.62
N PRO A 231 18.55 -20.29 -3.90
CA PRO A 231 19.05 -21.63 -3.64
C PRO A 231 20.31 -21.85 -4.50
N ASP A 232 21.34 -22.45 -3.89
CA ASP A 232 22.57 -22.83 -4.57
C ASP A 232 22.29 -23.57 -5.89
N ALA A 233 23.05 -23.18 -6.91
CA ALA A 233 23.02 -23.79 -8.22
C ALA A 233 23.62 -25.20 -8.16
N ASP A 234 22.75 -26.20 -7.95
CA ASP A 234 22.99 -27.58 -8.41
C ASP A 234 21.73 -28.42 -8.16
N THR A 235 20.74 -28.32 -9.06
CA THR A 235 19.77 -29.40 -9.34
C THR A 235 18.98 -29.05 -10.62
N PRO A 236 18.75 -30.00 -11.53
CA PRO A 236 18.18 -29.71 -12.85
C PRO A 236 16.66 -29.49 -12.78
N ASP A 237 16.20 -28.50 -13.54
CA ASP A 237 14.78 -28.15 -13.75
C ASP A 237 13.94 -29.35 -14.22
N PRO A 238 12.66 -29.38 -13.80
CA PRO A 238 11.57 -29.70 -14.70
C PRO A 238 10.72 -28.46 -14.96
N VAL A 239 10.78 -28.01 -16.21
CA VAL A 239 9.88 -27.04 -16.83
C VAL A 239 8.43 -27.52 -16.72
N THR A 240 7.59 -26.87 -15.90
CA THR A 240 6.25 -26.33 -16.23
C THR A 240 5.48 -25.90 -14.97
N GLY A 241 5.02 -24.65 -14.93
CA GLY A 241 3.67 -24.36 -14.44
C GLY A 241 3.41 -24.04 -12.96
N ALA A 242 4.39 -23.63 -12.17
CA ALA A 242 4.13 -23.15 -10.80
C ALA A 242 4.86 -21.83 -10.48
N ARG A 243 4.41 -20.73 -11.09
CA ARG A 243 4.68 -19.40 -10.50
C ARG A 243 3.79 -19.26 -9.28
N GLY A 244 4.35 -19.60 -8.11
CA GLY A 244 3.67 -19.50 -6.81
C GLY A 244 3.12 -18.09 -6.60
N TRP A 245 1.81 -18.01 -6.39
CA TRP A 245 1.10 -16.77 -6.16
C TRP A 245 1.40 -16.35 -4.72
N MET A 246 2.15 -15.27 -4.55
CA MET A 246 2.41 -14.66 -3.25
C MET A 246 1.15 -13.94 -2.79
N GLY A 247 0.60 -14.32 -1.63
CA GLY A 247 -0.61 -13.71 -1.05
C GLY A 247 -0.40 -12.27 -0.56
N LEU A 248 -1.46 -11.67 0.00
CA LEU A 248 -1.44 -10.35 0.66
C LEU A 248 -0.35 -10.22 1.73
N GLU A 249 0.07 -11.31 2.34
CA GLU A 249 1.16 -11.30 3.31
C GLU A 249 2.53 -10.91 2.70
N ALA A 250 2.82 -11.30 1.46
CA ALA A 250 4.04 -10.84 0.78
C ALA A 250 3.97 -9.34 0.46
N LEU A 251 2.75 -8.82 0.29
CA LEU A 251 2.50 -7.38 0.15
C LEU A 251 2.95 -6.58 1.38
N LEU A 252 2.74 -7.14 2.57
CA LEU A 252 3.14 -6.53 3.83
C LEU A 252 4.65 -6.41 3.94
N CYS A 253 5.38 -7.44 3.48
CA CYS A 253 6.83 -7.37 3.38
C CYS A 253 7.31 -6.36 2.33
N LEU A 254 6.58 -6.17 1.24
CA LEU A 254 6.97 -5.27 0.14
C LEU A 254 6.64 -3.80 0.44
N LEU A 255 5.55 -3.51 1.16
CA LEU A 255 5.19 -2.15 1.60
C LEU A 255 5.97 -1.69 2.85
N HIS A 256 6.56 -2.61 3.61
CA HIS A 256 7.43 -2.29 4.75
C HIS A 256 8.90 -2.01 4.38
N ARG A 257 9.36 -2.40 3.19
CA ARG A 257 10.71 -2.09 2.69
C ARG A 257 10.92 -0.59 2.48
#